data_AF-A0A7X7BFP9-F1
#
_entry.id   AF-A0A7X7BFP9-F1
#
_cell.length_a   1.000
_cell.length_b   1.000
_cell.length_c   1.000
_cell.angle_alpha   90.00
_cell.angle_beta   90.00
_cell.angle_gamma   90.00
#
_symmetry.space_group_name_H-M   'P 1'
#
loop_
_entity.id
_entity.type
_entity.pdbx_description
1 polymer ?
#
loop_
_entity_poly.entity_id
_entity_poly.type
_entity_poly.pdbx_seq_one_letter_code
_entity_poly.pdbx_strand_id
1 'polypeptide(L)'
;MKKYRIKKRRKAIKVNTIFFVILILLIAISIGYSFYSISLNINGNVKVETGKSIAYWKKISQWDNEGIYYYQIELTVNNLDGNISNWDLAIDVPPYLSQANTQAWGSSENTVDEYNSFDRLNMKSYGWNGTVANEGNLQQTIIFAFTQNVDFKLLHVFLNDKLTKKIVELKDGENLEEKIEGNKDPEENVISNVVNSVENNQNTSGEIIPDEPIPENSNSETTWKITNEWINNTEYGCAIELKINNLDGNISNWTISLDVPLSLNKDSIDAWGSSSTTVEEHNTFYRVTITSYSWNGTVANGAELTQSLNLRFTDPDVNFNIYNILFNGKKIIEPTKTT
;
A
#
# COMPACT_ATOMS: atom_id res chain seq x y z
N MET A 1 -64.90 21.20 39.33
CA MET A 1 -63.95 20.43 38.50
C MET A 1 -64.58 20.14 37.13
N LYS A 2 -64.13 20.77 36.04
CA LYS A 2 -64.58 20.46 34.67
C LYS A 2 -63.63 19.43 34.03
N LYS A 3 -64.14 18.24 33.70
CA LYS A 3 -63.39 17.20 32.97
C LYS A 3 -63.45 17.49 31.45
N TYR A 4 -62.32 17.85 30.84
CA TYR A 4 -62.21 17.91 29.38
C TYR A 4 -62.01 16.51 28.81
N ARG A 5 -63.01 16.00 28.09
CA ARG A 5 -62.90 14.81 27.23
C ARG A 5 -62.34 15.22 25.88
N ILE A 6 -61.08 14.90 25.60
CA ILE A 6 -60.49 15.03 24.27
C ILE A 6 -60.98 13.84 23.42
N LYS A 7 -61.92 14.09 22.51
CA LYS A 7 -62.35 13.11 21.49
C LYS A 7 -61.24 12.93 20.46
N LYS A 8 -60.59 11.75 20.45
CA LYS A 8 -59.62 11.35 19.43
C LYS A 8 -60.35 11.09 18.10
N ARG A 9 -60.36 12.07 17.18
CA ARG A 9 -60.87 11.88 15.81
C ARG A 9 -59.80 11.16 14.98
N ARG A 10 -59.97 9.87 14.68
CA ARG A 10 -59.19 9.20 13.64
C ARG A 10 -59.73 9.67 12.29
N LYS A 11 -58.96 10.51 11.57
CA LYS A 11 -59.32 10.88 10.18
C LYS A 11 -59.14 9.65 9.31
N ALA A 12 -60.21 9.22 8.64
CA ALA A 12 -60.14 8.16 7.63
C ALA A 12 -59.26 8.64 6.47
N ILE A 13 -58.16 7.94 6.23
CA ILE A 13 -57.27 8.20 5.10
C ILE A 13 -57.99 7.72 3.84
N LYS A 14 -58.14 8.60 2.85
CA LYS A 14 -58.78 8.24 1.58
C LYS A 14 -57.90 7.22 0.85
N VAL A 15 -58.50 6.20 0.24
CA VAL A 15 -57.79 5.13 -0.49
C VAL A 15 -56.82 5.70 -1.53
N ASN A 16 -57.17 6.82 -2.19
CA ASN A 16 -56.28 7.50 -3.14
C ASN A 16 -54.99 8.02 -2.49
N THR A 17 -55.04 8.43 -1.22
CA THR A 17 -53.84 8.85 -0.47
C THR A 17 -52.93 7.66 -0.19
N ILE A 18 -53.50 6.49 0.11
CA ILE A 18 -52.72 5.25 0.29
C ILE A 18 -52.05 4.85 -1.02
N PHE A 19 -52.78 4.91 -2.14
CA PHE A 19 -52.24 4.60 -3.46
C PHE A 19 -51.10 5.53 -3.87
N PHE A 20 -51.22 6.82 -3.55
CA PHE A 20 -50.19 7.82 -3.84
C PHE A 20 -48.91 7.58 -3.02
N VAL A 21 -49.05 7.19 -1.75
CA VAL A 21 -47.91 6.85 -0.88
C VAL A 21 -47.19 5.59 -1.38
N ILE A 22 -47.93 4.56 -1.78
CA ILE A 22 -47.36 3.33 -2.35
C ILE A 22 -46.64 3.64 -3.66
N LEU A 23 -47.22 4.48 -4.52
CA LEU A 23 -46.59 4.87 -5.78
C LEU A 23 -45.26 5.61 -5.55
N ILE A 24 -45.22 6.56 -4.60
CA ILE A 24 -43.98 7.25 -4.24
C ILE A 24 -42.95 6.26 -3.69
N LEU A 25 -43.38 5.29 -2.87
CA LEU A 25 -42.49 4.26 -2.33
C LEU A 25 -41.90 3.38 -3.44
N LEU A 26 -42.72 2.96 -4.42
CA LEU A 26 -42.27 2.16 -5.55
C LEU A 26 -41.33 2.94 -6.48
N ILE A 27 -41.59 4.23 -6.69
CA ILE A 27 -40.68 5.11 -7.44
C ILE A 27 -39.36 5.27 -6.68
N ALA A 28 -39.40 5.47 -5.36
CA ALA A 28 -38.20 5.58 -4.54
C ALA A 28 -37.39 4.28 -4.52
N ILE A 29 -38.05 3.12 -4.47
CA ILE A 29 -37.40 1.80 -4.57
C ILE A 29 -36.81 1.61 -5.97
N SER A 30 -37.53 1.98 -7.03
CA SER A 30 -37.06 1.86 -8.42
C SER A 30 -35.84 2.76 -8.69
N ILE A 31 -35.88 4.01 -8.23
CA ILE A 31 -34.74 4.92 -8.26
C ILE A 31 -33.59 4.34 -7.43
N GLY A 32 -33.86 3.89 -6.20
CA GLY A 32 -32.86 3.25 -5.34
C GLY A 32 -32.23 1.99 -5.97
N TYR A 33 -33.00 1.18 -6.69
CA TYR A 33 -32.52 0.00 -7.41
C TYR A 33 -31.68 0.39 -8.63
N SER A 34 -32.06 1.44 -9.35
CA SER A 34 -31.23 2.08 -10.38
C SER A 34 -29.91 2.62 -9.81
N PHE A 35 -29.90 3.05 -8.54
CA PHE A 35 -28.68 3.44 -7.82
C PHE A 35 -27.91 2.22 -7.25
N TYR A 36 -28.54 1.06 -7.08
CA TYR A 36 -27.88 -0.17 -6.65
C TYR A 36 -27.26 -0.95 -7.82
N SER A 37 -27.84 -0.82 -9.02
CA SER A 37 -27.31 -1.36 -10.27
C SER A 37 -26.45 -0.36 -11.04
N ILE A 38 -25.83 0.62 -10.38
CA ILE A 38 -25.02 1.65 -11.05
C ILE A 38 -23.82 0.99 -11.71
N SER A 39 -24.00 0.68 -12.98
CA SER A 39 -23.02 1.03 -14.02
C SER A 39 -22.85 2.54 -13.94
N LEU A 40 -21.66 3.01 -13.55
CA LEU A 40 -21.35 4.43 -13.47
C LEU A 40 -21.46 5.02 -14.88
N ASN A 41 -22.58 5.68 -15.16
CA ASN A 41 -22.84 6.36 -16.41
C ASN A 41 -22.10 7.71 -16.41
N ILE A 42 -20.79 7.65 -16.58
CA ILE A 42 -19.95 8.81 -16.80
C ILE A 42 -20.09 9.17 -18.28
N ASN A 43 -20.86 10.22 -18.58
CA ASN A 43 -21.02 10.83 -19.90
C ASN A 43 -21.41 9.89 -21.06
N GLY A 44 -22.71 9.68 -21.26
CA GLY A 44 -23.29 9.38 -22.57
C GLY A 44 -22.84 8.04 -23.20
N ASN A 45 -23.68 7.01 -23.06
CA ASN A 45 -23.62 5.75 -23.82
C ASN A 45 -22.44 4.81 -23.60
N VAL A 46 -21.54 5.05 -22.64
CA VAL A 46 -20.52 4.04 -22.27
C VAL A 46 -20.99 3.26 -21.05
N LYS A 47 -21.40 2.00 -21.27
CA LYS A 47 -21.62 1.06 -20.16
C LYS A 47 -20.25 0.64 -19.63
N VAL A 48 -19.88 1.16 -18.46
CA VAL A 48 -18.71 0.68 -17.73
C VAL A 48 -19.06 -0.65 -17.05
N GLU A 49 -18.27 -1.69 -17.30
CA GLU A 49 -18.41 -2.98 -16.63
C GLU A 49 -17.81 -2.90 -15.22
N THR A 50 -18.54 -3.37 -14.20
CA THR A 50 -18.01 -3.49 -12.84
C THR A 50 -17.39 -4.87 -12.67
N GLY A 51 -16.11 -4.91 -12.28
CA GLY A 51 -15.40 -6.14 -11.93
C GLY A 51 -15.71 -6.60 -10.50
N LYS A 52 -15.12 -7.72 -10.11
CA LYS A 52 -15.16 -8.27 -8.74
C LYS A 52 -14.08 -7.69 -7.85
N SER A 53 -13.04 -7.11 -8.44
CA SER A 53 -11.87 -6.60 -7.74
C SER A 53 -12.19 -5.50 -6.72
N ILE A 54 -11.42 -5.44 -5.63
CA ILE A 54 -11.58 -4.45 -4.54
C ILE A 54 -10.29 -3.64 -4.41
N ALA A 55 -10.42 -2.32 -4.35
CA ALA A 55 -9.31 -1.41 -4.11
C ALA A 55 -9.24 -1.03 -2.63
N TYR A 56 -8.06 -1.18 -2.03
CA TYR A 56 -7.71 -0.72 -0.70
C TYR A 56 -6.66 0.36 -0.83
N TRP A 57 -6.81 1.49 -0.14
CA TRP A 57 -5.79 2.52 -0.19
C TRP A 57 -5.52 3.10 1.19
N LYS A 58 -4.29 3.52 1.40
CA LYS A 58 -3.84 4.19 2.61
C LYS A 58 -3.09 5.46 2.24
N LYS A 59 -3.40 6.57 2.92
CA LYS A 59 -2.55 7.76 2.87
C LYS A 59 -1.28 7.51 3.69
N ILE A 60 -0.12 7.67 3.05
CA ILE A 60 1.19 7.52 3.69
C ILE A 60 1.67 8.86 4.23
N SER A 61 1.62 9.89 3.39
CA SER A 61 2.09 11.23 3.76
C SER A 61 1.40 12.31 2.94
N GLN A 62 1.49 13.54 3.44
CA GLN A 62 0.98 14.73 2.78
C GLN A 62 1.95 15.89 3.05
N TRP A 63 2.34 16.63 2.02
CA TRP A 63 3.20 17.79 2.15
C TRP A 63 2.86 18.87 1.12
N ASP A 64 3.37 20.08 1.33
CA ASP A 64 3.29 21.21 0.42
C ASP A 64 4.72 21.56 -0.02
N ASN A 65 4.92 21.77 -1.31
CA ASN A 65 6.15 22.35 -1.84
C ASN A 65 5.79 23.43 -2.86
N GLU A 66 6.14 24.68 -2.56
CA GLU A 66 5.95 25.85 -3.44
C GLU A 66 4.50 26.03 -3.95
N GLY A 67 3.50 25.67 -3.15
CA GLY A 67 2.08 25.81 -3.52
C GLY A 67 1.53 24.63 -4.34
N ILE A 68 2.29 23.55 -4.45
CA ILE A 68 1.82 22.25 -4.94
C ILE A 68 1.61 21.32 -3.74
N TYR A 69 0.42 20.72 -3.67
CA TYR A 69 -0.01 19.85 -2.57
C TYR A 69 0.17 18.39 -2.96
N TYR A 70 1.03 17.68 -2.26
CA TYR A 70 1.39 16.31 -2.54
C TYR A 70 0.71 15.34 -1.58
N TYR A 71 0.24 14.21 -2.12
CA TYR A 71 -0.36 13.11 -1.37
C TYR A 71 0.28 11.81 -1.83
N GLN A 72 1.06 11.19 -0.95
CA GLN A 72 1.58 9.85 -1.19
C GLN A 72 0.59 8.83 -0.64
N ILE A 73 0.22 7.87 -1.47
CA ILE A 73 -0.64 6.76 -1.10
C ILE A 73 0.00 5.43 -1.43
N GLU A 74 -0.45 4.41 -0.72
CA GLU A 74 -0.31 3.02 -1.11
C GLU A 74 -1.69 2.52 -1.56
N LEU A 75 -1.76 1.90 -2.74
CA LEU A 75 -2.96 1.33 -3.32
C LEU A 75 -2.73 -0.16 -3.55
N THR A 76 -3.60 -0.99 -2.97
CA THR A 76 -3.68 -2.42 -3.24
C THR A 76 -4.99 -2.73 -3.96
N VAL A 77 -4.93 -3.25 -5.17
CA VAL A 77 -6.09 -3.79 -5.89
C VAL A 77 -6.05 -5.32 -5.80
N ASN A 78 -6.97 -5.88 -5.01
CA ASN A 78 -7.17 -7.33 -4.95
C ASN A 78 -7.97 -7.78 -6.18
N ASN A 79 -7.30 -8.51 -7.07
CA ASN A 79 -7.85 -8.96 -8.33
C ASN A 79 -8.65 -10.25 -8.16
N LEU A 80 -9.97 -10.15 -8.33
CA LEU A 80 -10.89 -11.29 -8.24
C LEU A 80 -11.51 -11.65 -9.61
N ASP A 81 -11.01 -11.05 -10.68
CA ASP A 81 -11.55 -11.15 -12.04
C ASP A 81 -10.80 -12.16 -12.93
N GLY A 82 -9.97 -13.02 -12.32
CA GLY A 82 -9.14 -14.00 -13.02
C GLY A 82 -7.72 -13.50 -13.30
N ASN A 83 -6.88 -14.34 -13.93
CA ASN A 83 -5.51 -13.95 -14.25
C ASN A 83 -5.49 -12.80 -15.27
N ILE A 84 -4.78 -11.73 -14.94
CA ILE A 84 -4.51 -10.60 -15.82
C ILE A 84 -3.06 -10.73 -16.27
N SER A 85 -2.78 -10.67 -17.57
CA SER A 85 -1.41 -10.79 -18.11
C SER A 85 -0.70 -9.45 -18.24
N ASN A 86 -1.46 -8.38 -18.45
CA ASN A 86 -1.06 -6.97 -18.40
C ASN A 86 -2.15 -6.19 -17.70
N TRP A 87 -1.78 -5.42 -16.69
CA TRP A 87 -2.71 -4.54 -15.99
C TRP A 87 -2.66 -3.12 -16.58
N ASP A 88 -3.83 -2.52 -16.70
CA ASP A 88 -4.08 -1.10 -16.92
C ASP A 88 -4.88 -0.61 -15.72
N LEU A 89 -4.34 0.34 -14.99
CA LEU A 89 -4.93 0.90 -13.77
C LEU A 89 -5.32 2.34 -14.05
N ALA A 90 -6.58 2.69 -13.85
CA ALA A 90 -7.02 4.08 -13.90
C ALA A 90 -7.62 4.51 -12.56
N ILE A 91 -7.30 5.72 -12.12
CA ILE A 91 -7.72 6.25 -10.82
C ILE A 91 -8.30 7.64 -11.04
N ASP A 92 -9.57 7.80 -10.66
CA ASP A 92 -10.22 9.11 -10.63
C ASP A 92 -9.99 9.77 -9.27
N VAL A 93 -9.50 11.00 -9.29
CA VAL A 93 -9.22 11.85 -8.11
C VAL A 93 -9.90 13.21 -8.25
N PRO A 94 -9.98 14.05 -7.20
CA PRO A 94 -10.45 15.42 -7.34
C PRO A 94 -9.72 16.18 -8.46
N PRO A 95 -10.33 17.23 -9.04
CA PRO A 95 -9.67 18.00 -10.10
C PRO A 95 -8.41 18.73 -9.59
N TYR A 96 -7.66 19.33 -10.52
CA TYR A 96 -6.43 20.12 -10.32
C TYR A 96 -5.13 19.33 -10.20
N LEU A 97 -5.12 18.09 -10.70
CA LEU A 97 -3.97 17.22 -10.74
C LEU A 97 -2.90 17.74 -11.71
N SER A 98 -1.66 17.84 -11.23
CA SER A 98 -0.51 18.25 -12.03
C SER A 98 0.16 17.03 -12.65
N GLN A 99 0.05 16.87 -13.97
CA GLN A 99 0.71 15.77 -14.68
C GLN A 99 2.23 15.78 -14.48
N ALA A 100 2.87 16.97 -14.51
CA ALA A 100 4.32 17.10 -14.41
C ALA A 100 4.89 16.61 -13.06
N ASN A 101 4.07 16.64 -12.01
CA ASN A 101 4.48 16.35 -10.64
C ASN A 101 3.86 15.07 -10.07
N THR A 102 2.88 14.47 -10.77
CA THR A 102 2.26 13.21 -10.38
C THR A 102 3.15 12.05 -10.79
N GLN A 103 3.45 11.16 -9.86
CA GLN A 103 4.34 10.02 -10.07
C GLN A 103 3.66 8.74 -9.59
N ALA A 104 3.76 7.69 -10.38
CA ALA A 104 3.36 6.36 -9.96
C ALA A 104 4.49 5.39 -10.27
N TRP A 105 4.90 4.63 -9.26
CA TRP A 105 5.99 3.66 -9.40
C TRP A 105 5.46 2.30 -9.79
N GLY A 106 6.16 1.64 -10.72
CA GLY A 106 5.80 0.31 -11.21
C GLY A 106 5.00 0.31 -12.52
N SER A 107 4.66 1.49 -13.06
CA SER A 107 4.01 1.66 -14.37
C SER A 107 4.98 2.08 -15.48
N SER A 108 4.69 1.62 -16.70
CA SER A 108 5.44 1.94 -17.93
C SER A 108 5.05 3.28 -18.55
N GLU A 109 3.80 3.69 -18.34
CA GLU A 109 3.24 4.92 -18.85
C GLU A 109 2.33 5.52 -17.76
N ASN A 110 2.45 6.83 -17.56
CA ASN A 110 1.58 7.62 -16.70
C ASN A 110 1.02 8.79 -17.51
N THR A 111 -0.30 8.82 -17.71
CA THR A 111 -0.98 9.96 -18.35
C THR A 111 -2.07 10.49 -17.43
N VAL A 112 -2.29 11.80 -17.49
CA VAL A 112 -3.39 12.45 -16.78
C VAL A 112 -4.40 12.93 -17.81
N ASP A 113 -5.64 12.48 -17.68
CA ASP A 113 -6.77 13.01 -18.44
C ASP A 113 -7.57 13.95 -17.53
N GLU A 114 -7.74 15.19 -17.96
CA GLU A 114 -8.45 16.22 -17.20
C GLU A 114 -9.95 16.20 -17.53
N TYR A 115 -10.81 16.17 -16.50
CA TYR A 115 -12.26 16.32 -16.65
C TYR A 115 -12.79 17.43 -15.73
N ASN A 116 -13.95 17.99 -16.09
CA ASN A 116 -14.54 19.11 -15.36
C ASN A 116 -14.83 18.83 -13.87
N SER A 117 -14.93 17.56 -13.46
CA SER A 117 -15.33 17.16 -12.10
C SER A 117 -14.32 16.26 -11.39
N PHE A 118 -13.30 15.77 -12.09
CA PHE A 118 -12.26 14.87 -11.59
C PHE A 118 -11.11 14.85 -12.58
N ASP A 119 -9.91 14.48 -12.13
CA ASP A 119 -8.82 14.12 -13.04
C ASP A 119 -8.56 12.62 -12.95
N ARG A 120 -8.13 12.02 -14.05
CA ARG A 120 -7.84 10.60 -14.14
C ARG A 120 -6.36 10.38 -14.35
N LEU A 121 -5.72 9.67 -13.43
CA LEU A 121 -4.39 9.09 -13.65
C LEU A 121 -4.56 7.72 -14.31
N ASN A 122 -4.03 7.55 -15.51
CA ASN A 122 -3.93 6.26 -16.18
C ASN A 122 -2.51 5.73 -16.06
N MET A 123 -2.40 4.47 -15.70
CA MET A 123 -1.15 3.75 -15.48
C MET A 123 -1.20 2.44 -16.24
N LYS A 124 -0.11 2.09 -16.92
CA LYS A 124 0.01 0.79 -17.59
C LYS A 124 1.11 -0.03 -16.99
N SER A 125 0.93 -1.34 -16.97
CA SER A 125 1.99 -2.28 -16.62
C SER A 125 3.19 -2.17 -17.57
N TYR A 126 4.39 -2.42 -17.04
CA TYR A 126 5.50 -2.84 -17.88
C TYR A 126 5.23 -4.27 -18.36
N GLY A 127 5.53 -4.59 -19.62
CA GLY A 127 5.27 -5.93 -20.20
C GLY A 127 5.96 -7.12 -19.52
N TRP A 128 6.80 -6.88 -18.49
CA TRP A 128 7.44 -7.88 -17.63
C TRP A 128 6.95 -7.87 -16.17
N ASN A 129 6.09 -6.92 -15.79
CA ASN A 129 5.43 -6.76 -14.47
C ASN A 129 3.89 -6.73 -14.60
N GLY A 130 3.36 -7.25 -15.70
CA GLY A 130 1.95 -7.11 -16.07
C GLY A 130 1.04 -8.19 -15.50
N THR A 131 1.60 -9.30 -15.02
CA THR A 131 0.78 -10.45 -14.65
C THR A 131 0.32 -10.38 -13.20
N VAL A 132 -0.99 -10.20 -12.99
CA VAL A 132 -1.64 -10.31 -11.69
C VAL A 132 -2.43 -11.62 -11.67
N ALA A 133 -2.04 -12.54 -10.80
CA ALA A 133 -2.75 -13.80 -10.63
C ALA A 133 -4.20 -13.56 -10.14
N ASN A 134 -5.07 -14.54 -10.36
CA ASN A 134 -6.39 -14.57 -9.73
C ASN A 134 -6.20 -14.62 -8.20
N GLU A 135 -6.96 -13.79 -7.48
CA GLU A 135 -6.81 -13.54 -6.04
C GLU A 135 -5.44 -12.94 -5.65
N GLY A 136 -4.70 -12.45 -6.65
CA GLY A 136 -3.45 -11.73 -6.47
C GLY A 136 -3.69 -10.25 -6.18
N ASN A 137 -2.70 -9.63 -5.54
CA ASN A 137 -2.71 -8.20 -5.23
C ASN A 137 -1.84 -7.45 -6.23
N LEU A 138 -2.40 -6.40 -6.84
CA LEU A 138 -1.62 -5.35 -7.50
C LEU A 138 -1.37 -4.24 -6.48
N GLN A 139 -0.11 -4.03 -6.11
CA GLN A 139 0.27 -2.97 -5.17
C GLN A 139 1.02 -1.86 -5.90
N GLN A 140 0.65 -0.61 -5.64
CA GLN A 140 1.26 0.58 -6.23
C GLN A 140 1.44 1.67 -5.18
N THR A 141 2.60 2.32 -5.17
CA THR A 141 2.80 3.58 -4.46
C THR A 141 2.66 4.72 -5.45
N ILE A 142 1.85 5.72 -5.10
CA ILE A 142 1.48 6.81 -6.00
C ILE A 142 1.62 8.13 -5.25
N ILE A 143 2.28 9.10 -5.88
CA ILE A 143 2.28 10.50 -5.47
C ILE A 143 1.35 11.27 -6.40
N PHE A 144 0.25 11.77 -5.84
CA PHE A 144 -0.59 12.76 -6.51
C PHE A 144 -0.12 14.16 -6.14
N ALA A 145 -0.02 15.03 -7.13
CA ALA A 145 0.36 16.43 -6.94
C ALA A 145 -0.77 17.33 -7.43
N PHE A 146 -1.31 18.18 -6.56
CA PHE A 146 -2.42 19.09 -6.88
C PHE A 146 -1.95 20.54 -6.86
N THR A 147 -2.43 21.31 -7.83
CA THR A 147 -2.19 22.77 -7.90
C THR A 147 -3.08 23.56 -6.93
N GLN A 148 -3.98 22.87 -6.21
CA GLN A 148 -4.84 23.44 -5.17
C GLN A 148 -4.92 22.49 -3.98
N ASN A 149 -5.18 23.04 -2.80
CA ASN A 149 -5.45 22.24 -1.62
C ASN A 149 -6.81 21.56 -1.76
N VAL A 150 -6.82 20.24 -1.83
CA VAL A 150 -8.03 19.44 -2.02
C VAL A 150 -8.26 18.52 -0.83
N ASP A 151 -9.52 18.21 -0.55
CA ASP A 151 -9.88 17.10 0.32
C ASP A 151 -9.66 15.79 -0.45
N PHE A 152 -8.43 15.27 -0.38
CA PHE A 152 -8.01 14.14 -1.19
C PHE A 152 -8.74 12.85 -0.82
N LYS A 153 -9.29 12.20 -1.84
CA LYS A 153 -9.90 10.87 -1.76
C LYS A 153 -9.87 10.21 -3.14
N LEU A 154 -9.83 8.89 -3.17
CA LEU A 154 -10.06 8.15 -4.41
C LEU A 154 -11.56 8.15 -4.74
N LEU A 155 -11.91 8.55 -5.95
CA LEU A 155 -13.30 8.57 -6.42
C LEU A 155 -13.67 7.24 -7.06
N HIS A 156 -12.85 6.80 -8.02
CA HIS A 156 -13.00 5.53 -8.72
C HIS A 156 -11.64 4.90 -8.97
N VAL A 157 -11.60 3.57 -8.99
CA VAL A 157 -10.41 2.78 -9.37
C VAL A 157 -10.86 1.75 -10.39
N PHE A 158 -10.14 1.65 -11.50
CA PHE A 158 -10.40 0.74 -12.61
C PHE A 158 -9.21 -0.18 -12.82
N LEU A 159 -9.46 -1.47 -13.05
CA LEU A 159 -8.46 -2.46 -13.44
C LEU A 159 -8.89 -3.07 -14.79
N ASN A 160 -8.08 -2.92 -15.83
CA ASN A 160 -8.35 -3.33 -17.21
C ASN A 160 -9.74 -2.89 -17.70
N ASP A 161 -10.00 -1.58 -17.61
CA ASP A 161 -11.26 -0.93 -17.97
C ASP A 161 -12.49 -1.35 -17.14
N LYS A 162 -12.32 -2.23 -16.14
CA LYS A 162 -13.38 -2.62 -15.21
C LYS A 162 -13.32 -1.79 -13.95
N LEU A 163 -14.44 -1.19 -13.59
CA LEU A 163 -14.57 -0.50 -12.32
C LEU A 163 -14.46 -1.50 -11.17
N THR A 164 -13.62 -1.22 -10.18
CA THR A 164 -13.56 -2.01 -8.95
C THR A 164 -14.89 -1.99 -8.21
N LYS A 165 -15.28 -3.12 -7.62
CA LYS A 165 -16.55 -3.27 -6.89
C LYS A 165 -16.66 -2.30 -5.72
N LYS A 166 -15.54 -2.02 -5.06
CA LYS A 166 -15.47 -1.21 -3.85
C LYS A 166 -14.08 -0.58 -3.69
N ILE A 167 -14.07 0.61 -3.11
CA ILE A 167 -12.88 1.30 -2.61
C ILE A 167 -12.96 1.34 -1.08
N VAL A 168 -11.87 0.95 -0.41
CA VAL A 168 -11.74 0.93 1.04
C VAL A 168 -10.54 1.78 1.42
N GLU A 169 -10.77 2.86 2.16
CA GLU A 169 -9.70 3.62 2.81
C GLU A 169 -9.29 2.91 4.11
N LEU A 170 -8.00 2.68 4.27
CA LEU A 170 -7.40 2.12 5.48
C LEU A 170 -6.88 3.24 6.38
N LYS A 171 -7.26 3.19 7.65
CA LYS A 171 -6.75 4.09 8.68
C LYS A 171 -5.46 3.56 9.30
N ASP A 172 -4.72 4.45 9.96
CA ASP A 172 -3.51 4.06 10.68
C ASP A 172 -3.78 2.96 11.71
N GLY A 173 -2.97 1.90 11.65
CA GLY A 173 -3.10 0.71 12.48
C GLY A 173 -4.08 -0.36 11.97
N GLU A 174 -4.81 -0.14 10.87
CA GLU A 174 -5.63 -1.20 10.27
C GLU A 174 -4.77 -2.18 9.46
N ASN A 175 -4.98 -3.48 9.69
CA ASN A 175 -4.30 -4.55 8.97
C ASN A 175 -4.99 -4.82 7.61
N LEU A 176 -4.22 -4.70 6.52
CA LEU A 176 -4.67 -4.96 5.15
C LEU A 176 -5.10 -6.42 4.95
N GLU A 177 -4.36 -7.38 5.49
CA GLU A 177 -4.62 -8.82 5.31
C GLU A 177 -5.96 -9.22 5.97
N GLU A 178 -6.23 -8.72 7.17
CA GLU A 178 -7.52 -8.95 7.85
C GLU A 178 -8.71 -8.38 7.06
N LYS A 179 -8.52 -7.19 6.45
CA LYS A 179 -9.56 -6.57 5.61
C LYS A 179 -9.72 -7.29 4.27
N ILE A 180 -8.67 -7.88 3.72
CA ILE A 180 -8.75 -8.70 2.51
C ILE A 180 -9.52 -9.98 2.82
N GLU A 181 -9.14 -10.72 3.87
CA GLU A 181 -9.78 -11.97 4.28
C GLU A 181 -11.28 -11.78 4.55
N GLY A 182 -11.65 -10.74 5.29
CA GLY A 182 -13.05 -10.43 5.59
C GLY A 182 -13.90 -9.98 4.39
N ASN A 183 -13.30 -9.74 3.23
CA ASN A 183 -14.00 -9.34 2.00
C ASN A 183 -13.87 -10.37 0.86
N LYS A 184 -13.28 -11.57 1.11
CA LYS A 184 -13.18 -12.66 0.12
C LYS A 184 -14.53 -13.34 -0.20
N ASP A 185 -15.56 -13.17 0.63
CA ASP A 185 -16.91 -13.72 0.41
C ASP A 185 -18.02 -12.65 0.59
N PRO A 186 -18.82 -12.34 -0.46
CA PRO A 186 -19.85 -11.30 -0.35
C PRO A 186 -21.31 -11.79 -0.25
N GLU A 187 -21.62 -13.07 -0.03
CA GLU A 187 -23.03 -13.51 0.03
C GLU A 187 -23.70 -13.48 1.41
N GLU A 188 -22.96 -13.43 2.53
CA GLU A 188 -23.57 -13.28 3.86
C GLU A 188 -22.74 -12.36 4.75
N ASN A 189 -23.01 -11.06 4.71
CA ASN A 189 -22.90 -10.22 5.91
C ASN A 189 -23.76 -8.97 5.79
N VAL A 190 -25.06 -9.20 5.58
CA VAL A 190 -26.06 -8.34 6.20
C VAL A 190 -26.30 -8.95 7.58
N ILE A 191 -25.69 -8.39 8.63
CA ILE A 191 -26.29 -8.29 9.96
C ILE A 191 -25.52 -7.24 10.76
N SER A 192 -26.32 -6.30 11.28
CA SER A 192 -26.04 -5.36 12.35
C SER A 192 -25.26 -5.95 13.52
N ASN A 193 -24.43 -5.15 14.19
CA ASN A 193 -24.59 -4.81 15.62
C ASN A 193 -23.49 -3.81 16.02
N VAL A 194 -23.85 -2.58 16.41
CA VAL A 194 -24.19 -2.14 17.78
C VAL A 194 -22.93 -1.91 18.62
N VAL A 195 -22.77 -0.62 18.93
CA VAL A 195 -21.91 -0.01 19.95
C VAL A 195 -22.07 -0.68 21.32
N ASN A 196 -20.93 -1.00 21.96
CA ASN A 196 -20.61 -0.82 23.39
C ASN A 196 -19.23 -1.47 23.65
N SER A 197 -18.18 -0.67 23.86
CA SER A 197 -17.58 -0.29 25.15
C SER A 197 -16.96 -1.46 25.94
N VAL A 198 -15.70 -1.31 26.37
CA VAL A 198 -15.25 -1.34 27.79
C VAL A 198 -13.73 -1.14 27.82
N GLU A 199 -13.30 -0.13 28.57
CA GLU A 199 -11.93 0.08 29.05
C GLU A 199 -11.45 -1.13 29.86
N ASN A 200 -10.15 -1.44 29.82
CA ASN A 200 -9.43 -1.78 31.04
C ASN A 200 -7.93 -1.53 30.90
N ASN A 201 -7.46 -0.59 31.72
CA ASN A 201 -6.06 -0.44 32.13
C ASN A 201 -5.54 -1.75 32.73
N GLN A 202 -4.34 -2.19 32.31
CA GLN A 202 -3.34 -2.73 33.23
C GLN A 202 -1.93 -2.28 32.82
N ASN A 203 -1.37 -1.40 33.66
CA ASN A 203 0.06 -1.19 33.80
C ASN A 203 0.70 -2.43 34.42
N THR A 204 1.72 -3.00 33.78
CA THR A 204 2.84 -3.63 34.49
C THR A 204 4.14 -3.36 33.73
N SER A 205 4.99 -2.57 34.38
CA SER A 205 6.43 -2.50 34.19
C SER A 205 7.04 -3.90 34.25
N GLY A 206 7.76 -4.26 33.20
CA GLY A 206 8.58 -5.46 33.10
C GLY A 206 9.36 -5.39 31.81
N GLU A 207 10.65 -5.12 31.92
CA GLU A 207 11.63 -5.19 30.84
C GLU A 207 11.65 -6.62 30.31
N ILE A 208 11.03 -6.84 29.14
CA ILE A 208 11.13 -8.09 28.38
C ILE A 208 12.12 -7.79 27.27
N ILE A 209 13.35 -8.26 27.42
CA ILE A 209 14.24 -8.48 26.28
C ILE A 209 13.65 -9.69 25.54
N PRO A 210 13.15 -9.55 24.31
CA PRO A 210 12.76 -10.72 23.54
C PRO A 210 14.03 -11.49 23.19
N ASP A 211 14.10 -12.76 23.59
CA ASP A 211 15.07 -13.72 23.06
C ASP A 211 14.81 -13.85 21.55
N GLU A 212 15.51 -13.06 20.74
CA GLU A 212 15.60 -13.34 19.30
C GLU A 212 16.27 -14.73 19.13
N PRO A 213 15.70 -15.62 18.30
CA PRO A 213 16.35 -16.89 18.00
C PRO A 213 17.74 -16.61 17.41
N ILE A 214 18.79 -17.18 17.99
CA ILE A 214 20.15 -17.06 17.48
C ILE A 214 20.15 -17.63 16.05
N PRO A 215 20.37 -16.80 15.01
CA PRO A 215 20.32 -17.29 13.63
C PRO A 215 21.42 -18.33 13.41
N GLU A 216 21.10 -19.40 12.69
CA GLU A 216 22.08 -20.40 12.28
C GLU A 216 23.20 -19.74 11.47
N ASN A 217 24.43 -20.26 11.60
CA ASN A 217 25.56 -19.73 10.84
C ASN A 217 25.47 -20.17 9.36
N SER A 218 25.77 -19.22 8.48
CA SER A 218 25.98 -19.42 7.05
C SER A 218 27.42 -19.91 6.81
N ASN A 219 27.62 -20.81 5.85
CA ASN A 219 28.95 -21.14 5.35
C ASN A 219 29.45 -20.13 4.31
N SER A 220 28.58 -19.24 3.84
CA SER A 220 28.89 -18.24 2.84
C SER A 220 29.81 -17.17 3.40
N GLU A 221 30.67 -16.64 2.54
CA GLU A 221 31.64 -15.59 2.90
C GLU A 221 31.13 -14.23 2.44
N THR A 222 31.54 -13.15 3.09
CA THR A 222 31.10 -11.80 2.71
C THR A 222 32.17 -10.74 2.88
N THR A 223 32.27 -9.91 1.85
CA THR A 223 33.02 -8.65 1.90
C THR A 223 32.11 -7.49 1.60
N TRP A 224 32.40 -6.35 2.19
CA TRP A 224 31.70 -5.11 1.87
C TRP A 224 32.66 -3.93 1.90
N LYS A 225 32.30 -2.87 1.18
CA LYS A 225 33.00 -1.57 1.21
C LYS A 225 32.04 -0.44 0.95
N ILE A 226 32.45 0.75 1.38
CA ILE A 226 31.81 1.99 0.95
C ILE A 226 32.40 2.35 -0.41
N THR A 227 31.57 2.45 -1.44
CA THR A 227 32.00 2.83 -2.80
C THR A 227 31.91 4.33 -3.04
N ASN A 228 31.02 5.00 -2.32
CA ASN A 228 30.87 6.44 -2.35
C ASN A 228 30.33 6.93 -1.02
N GLU A 229 30.74 8.12 -0.59
CA GLU A 229 30.21 8.80 0.58
C GLU A 229 29.94 10.26 0.26
N TRP A 230 28.89 10.80 0.85
CA TRP A 230 28.55 12.21 0.74
C TRP A 230 28.00 12.69 2.08
N ILE A 231 28.35 13.91 2.44
CA ILE A 231 27.91 14.54 3.67
C ILE A 231 27.30 15.88 3.29
N ASN A 232 26.11 16.15 3.80
CA ASN A 232 25.53 17.49 3.80
C ASN A 232 25.33 17.96 5.25
N ASN A 233 24.84 19.18 5.45
CA ASN A 233 24.72 19.77 6.79
C ASN A 233 23.75 19.03 7.73
N THR A 234 22.95 18.10 7.22
CA THR A 234 21.87 17.43 7.95
C THR A 234 21.91 15.91 7.84
N GLU A 235 22.71 15.34 6.94
CA GLU A 235 22.72 13.92 6.64
C GLU A 235 24.10 13.42 6.20
N TYR A 236 24.44 12.21 6.63
CA TYR A 236 25.50 11.38 6.06
C TYR A 236 24.87 10.38 5.09
N GLY A 237 25.39 10.23 3.89
CA GLY A 237 24.97 9.22 2.94
C GLY A 237 26.13 8.40 2.42
N CYS A 238 25.90 7.10 2.23
CA CYS A 238 26.90 6.20 1.69
C CYS A 238 26.30 5.21 0.69
N ALA A 239 27.06 4.91 -0.35
CA ALA A 239 26.83 3.78 -1.24
C ALA A 239 27.73 2.63 -0.79
N ILE A 240 27.15 1.44 -0.68
CA ILE A 240 27.82 0.23 -0.21
C ILE A 240 27.79 -0.78 -1.34
N GLU A 241 28.92 -1.42 -1.59
CA GLU A 241 28.98 -2.65 -2.38
C GLU A 241 29.16 -3.83 -1.42
N LEU A 242 28.25 -4.79 -1.51
CA LEU A 242 28.25 -6.03 -0.76
C LEU A 242 28.48 -7.19 -1.72
N LYS A 243 29.43 -8.06 -1.38
CA LYS A 243 29.72 -9.29 -2.14
C LYS A 243 29.60 -10.49 -1.24
N ILE A 244 28.72 -11.42 -1.62
CA ILE A 244 28.49 -12.68 -0.92
C ILE A 244 28.93 -13.83 -1.82
N ASN A 245 29.88 -14.64 -1.37
CA ASN A 245 30.25 -15.89 -2.03
C ASN A 245 29.41 -17.02 -1.43
N ASN A 246 28.41 -17.50 -2.16
CA ASN A 246 27.44 -18.46 -1.64
C ASN A 246 28.05 -19.85 -1.51
N LEU A 247 28.10 -20.39 -0.29
CA LEU A 247 28.58 -21.74 0.00
C LEU A 247 27.53 -22.62 0.70
N ASP A 248 26.27 -22.16 0.77
CA ASP A 248 25.17 -22.82 1.46
C ASP A 248 24.31 -23.70 0.54
N GLY A 249 24.79 -23.98 -0.67
CA GLY A 249 24.04 -24.71 -1.70
C GLY A 249 23.29 -23.78 -2.67
N ASN A 250 22.52 -24.35 -3.59
CA ASN A 250 21.76 -23.53 -4.55
C ASN A 250 20.59 -22.84 -3.84
N ILE A 251 20.52 -21.51 -4.00
CA ILE A 251 19.45 -20.67 -3.48
C ILE A 251 18.59 -20.22 -4.66
N SER A 252 17.26 -20.26 -4.53
CA SER A 252 16.32 -19.87 -5.59
C SER A 252 15.68 -18.49 -5.37
N ASN A 253 15.76 -17.95 -4.15
CA ASN A 253 15.43 -16.57 -3.81
C ASN A 253 16.35 -16.13 -2.69
N TRP A 254 17.22 -15.17 -2.97
CA TRP A 254 18.11 -14.65 -1.94
C TRP A 254 17.44 -13.56 -1.12
N THR A 255 17.75 -13.52 0.18
CA THR A 255 17.49 -12.38 1.06
C THR A 255 18.78 -12.00 1.76
N ILE A 256 19.01 -10.71 1.91
CA ILE A 256 20.17 -10.18 2.63
C ILE A 256 19.64 -9.22 3.69
N SER A 257 20.08 -9.40 4.94
CA SER A 257 19.78 -8.45 6.01
C SER A 257 21.06 -7.85 6.57
N LEU A 258 21.06 -6.53 6.78
CA LEU A 258 22.18 -5.75 7.31
C LEU A 258 21.73 -5.03 8.58
N ASP A 259 22.47 -5.20 9.68
CA ASP A 259 22.24 -4.43 10.90
C ASP A 259 23.07 -3.15 10.86
N VAL A 260 22.41 -1.99 10.91
CA VAL A 260 22.99 -0.64 10.75
C VAL A 260 22.58 0.31 11.90
N PRO A 261 23.28 1.43 12.12
CA PRO A 261 22.98 2.34 13.24
C PRO A 261 21.55 2.91 13.23
N LEU A 262 21.03 3.23 14.42
CA LEU A 262 19.70 3.85 14.62
C LEU A 262 19.55 5.27 14.07
N SER A 263 20.62 5.87 13.56
CA SER A 263 20.56 7.14 12.83
C SER A 263 20.12 6.97 11.36
N LEU A 264 19.84 5.74 10.89
CA LEU A 264 19.36 5.52 9.53
C LEU A 264 18.05 6.29 9.27
N ASN A 265 18.01 7.00 8.14
CA ASN A 265 16.80 7.53 7.55
C ASN A 265 16.06 6.38 6.82
N LYS A 266 15.05 5.81 7.48
CA LYS A 266 14.29 4.65 6.97
C LYS A 266 13.62 4.92 5.62
N ASP A 267 13.31 6.18 5.35
CA ASP A 267 12.60 6.61 4.14
C ASP A 267 13.54 6.85 2.96
N SER A 268 14.86 6.68 3.16
CA SER A 268 15.87 6.97 2.14
C SER A 268 16.91 5.86 2.02
N ILE A 269 16.43 4.70 1.58
CA ILE A 269 17.24 3.52 1.28
C ILE A 269 16.96 3.11 -0.17
N ASP A 270 18.01 3.06 -0.98
CA ASP A 270 17.90 2.55 -2.35
C ASP A 270 18.77 1.29 -2.50
N ALA A 271 18.17 0.16 -2.84
CA ALA A 271 18.92 -1.07 -3.11
C ALA A 271 18.74 -1.49 -4.58
N TRP A 272 19.84 -1.58 -5.31
CA TRP A 272 19.84 -1.91 -6.73
C TRP A 272 19.86 -3.42 -6.92
N GLY A 273 18.93 -3.92 -7.75
CA GLY A 273 18.82 -5.36 -8.01
C GLY A 273 18.02 -6.12 -6.96
N SER A 274 17.35 -5.45 -6.02
CA SER A 274 16.41 -6.05 -5.07
C SER A 274 14.96 -5.69 -5.39
N SER A 275 14.04 -6.64 -5.19
CA SER A 275 12.60 -6.50 -5.39
C SER A 275 11.90 -5.74 -4.26
N SER A 276 12.44 -5.82 -3.05
CA SER A 276 11.93 -5.11 -1.89
C SER A 276 13.06 -4.74 -0.95
N THR A 277 12.81 -3.70 -0.15
CA THR A 277 13.64 -3.30 0.97
C THR A 277 12.71 -3.07 2.15
N THR A 278 12.97 -3.74 3.27
CA THR A 278 12.24 -3.55 4.52
C THR A 278 13.20 -3.08 5.61
N VAL A 279 12.68 -2.34 6.57
CA VAL A 279 13.43 -1.84 7.72
C VAL A 279 12.70 -2.23 8.99
N GLU A 280 13.36 -3.03 9.81
CA GLU A 280 12.88 -3.41 11.14
C GLU A 280 13.69 -2.66 12.21
N GLU A 281 12.98 -2.11 13.20
CA GLU A 281 13.58 -1.41 14.33
C GLU A 281 13.87 -2.38 15.46
N HIS A 282 15.14 -2.42 15.89
CA HIS A 282 15.56 -3.12 17.10
C HIS A 282 16.10 -2.11 18.11
N ASN A 283 16.27 -2.53 19.36
CA ASN A 283 16.66 -1.64 20.46
C ASN A 283 17.98 -0.87 20.24
N THR A 284 18.89 -1.39 19.42
CA THR A 284 20.23 -0.82 19.23
C THR A 284 20.65 -0.65 17.77
N PHE A 285 19.83 -1.08 16.81
CA PHE A 285 20.12 -1.01 15.37
C PHE A 285 18.83 -1.07 14.54
N TYR A 286 18.93 -0.68 13.27
CA TYR A 286 17.94 -1.03 12.25
C TYR A 286 18.41 -2.23 11.46
N ARG A 287 17.51 -3.17 11.20
CA ARG A 287 17.74 -4.28 10.27
C ARG A 287 17.14 -3.93 8.91
N VAL A 288 18.01 -3.68 7.94
CA VAL A 288 17.63 -3.45 6.55
C VAL A 288 17.65 -4.79 5.83
N THR A 289 16.50 -5.27 5.35
CA THR A 289 16.40 -6.51 4.60
C THR A 289 16.07 -6.23 3.14
N ILE A 290 16.89 -6.74 2.23
CA ILE A 290 16.66 -6.68 0.79
C ILE A 290 16.38 -8.08 0.24
N THR A 291 15.42 -8.17 -0.68
CA THR A 291 14.99 -9.44 -1.27
C THR A 291 15.26 -9.46 -2.76
N SER A 292 15.61 -10.61 -3.31
CA SER A 292 15.83 -10.78 -4.75
C SER A 292 14.59 -10.54 -5.60
N TYR A 293 14.80 -10.11 -6.86
CA TYR A 293 13.80 -10.34 -7.89
C TYR A 293 13.78 -11.81 -8.32
N SER A 294 12.70 -12.25 -8.95
CA SER A 294 12.62 -13.60 -9.53
C SER A 294 13.69 -13.84 -10.61
N TRP A 295 14.10 -12.81 -11.36
CA TRP A 295 15.09 -12.94 -12.44
C TRP A 295 16.55 -13.04 -11.95
N ASN A 296 16.84 -12.62 -10.72
CA ASN A 296 18.17 -12.73 -10.11
C ASN A 296 18.18 -13.46 -8.77
N GLY A 297 17.06 -14.09 -8.38
CA GLY A 297 16.92 -14.76 -7.10
C GLY A 297 17.71 -16.05 -6.98
N THR A 298 18.11 -16.63 -8.12
CA THR A 298 18.93 -17.84 -8.11
C THR A 298 20.41 -17.51 -7.93
N VAL A 299 21.00 -18.01 -6.84
CA VAL A 299 22.45 -17.99 -6.61
C VAL A 299 22.92 -19.43 -6.52
N ALA A 300 23.72 -19.86 -7.49
CA ALA A 300 24.29 -21.21 -7.48
C ALA A 300 25.31 -21.36 -6.33
N ASN A 301 25.53 -22.59 -5.89
CA ASN A 301 26.62 -22.90 -4.96
C ASN A 301 27.98 -22.54 -5.58
N GLY A 302 28.80 -21.78 -4.87
CA GLY A 302 30.08 -21.24 -5.30
C GLY A 302 29.99 -20.00 -6.20
N ALA A 303 28.81 -19.41 -6.39
CA ALA A 303 28.63 -18.17 -7.16
C ALA A 303 28.72 -16.93 -6.25
N GLU A 304 29.25 -15.84 -6.81
CA GLU A 304 29.26 -14.53 -6.16
C GLU A 304 27.97 -13.76 -6.48
N LEU A 305 27.30 -13.28 -5.43
CA LEU A 305 26.24 -12.29 -5.49
C LEU A 305 26.82 -10.93 -5.11
N THR A 306 26.71 -9.95 -6.01
CA THR A 306 27.06 -8.55 -5.72
C THR A 306 25.79 -7.72 -5.61
N GLN A 307 25.67 -6.90 -4.56
CA GLN A 307 24.55 -5.97 -4.36
C GLN A 307 25.07 -4.57 -4.02
N SER A 308 24.33 -3.56 -4.44
CA SER A 308 24.64 -2.16 -4.15
C SER A 308 23.49 -1.50 -3.40
N LEU A 309 23.80 -0.87 -2.27
CA LEU A 309 22.82 -0.21 -1.42
C LEU A 309 23.26 1.23 -1.14
N ASN A 310 22.36 2.19 -1.28
CA ASN A 310 22.53 3.54 -0.79
C ASN A 310 21.77 3.67 0.53
N LEU A 311 22.47 4.09 1.57
CA LEU A 311 21.92 4.37 2.89
C LEU A 311 22.10 5.85 3.21
N ARG A 312 21.12 6.45 3.88
CA ARG A 312 21.23 7.80 4.43
C ARG A 312 20.97 7.79 5.91
N PHE A 313 21.65 8.67 6.62
CA PHE A 313 21.62 8.78 8.07
C PHE A 313 21.37 10.23 8.45
N THR A 314 20.50 10.45 9.43
CA THR A 314 20.13 11.77 9.97
C THR A 314 21.22 12.40 10.84
N ASP A 315 22.24 11.61 11.20
CA ASP A 315 23.42 12.07 11.92
C ASP A 315 24.60 12.20 10.93
N PRO A 316 25.05 13.43 10.60
CA PRO A 316 26.17 13.65 9.70
C PRO A 316 27.53 13.17 10.26
N ASP A 317 27.62 12.97 11.59
CA ASP A 317 28.84 12.49 12.27
C ASP A 317 28.79 10.98 12.56
N VAL A 318 27.84 10.25 11.95
CA VAL A 318 27.69 8.81 12.18
C VAL A 318 28.97 8.05 11.82
N ASN A 319 29.48 7.27 12.77
CA ASN A 319 30.52 6.28 12.49
C ASN A 319 29.86 5.04 11.87
N PHE A 320 29.65 5.08 10.56
CA PHE A 320 28.93 4.01 9.85
C PHE A 320 29.69 2.67 9.90
N ASN A 321 29.03 1.65 10.43
CA ASN A 321 29.48 0.27 10.43
C ASN A 321 28.31 -0.68 10.23
N ILE A 322 28.58 -1.87 9.68
CA ILE A 322 27.61 -2.96 9.58
C ILE A 322 27.93 -3.96 10.70
N TYR A 323 26.97 -4.21 11.59
CA TYR A 323 27.20 -5.06 12.77
C TYR A 323 27.05 -6.53 12.46
N ASN A 324 26.04 -6.88 11.67
CA ASN A 324 25.77 -8.24 11.22
C ASN A 324 25.30 -8.23 9.78
N ILE A 325 25.59 -9.34 9.08
CA ILE A 325 25.05 -9.64 7.76
C ILE A 325 24.41 -11.02 7.81
N LEU A 326 23.15 -11.11 7.40
CA LEU A 326 22.44 -12.38 7.25
C LEU A 326 22.21 -12.63 5.76
N PHE A 327 22.41 -13.87 5.33
CA PHE A 327 22.08 -14.34 4.00
C PHE A 327 21.08 -15.49 4.13
N ASN A 328 19.88 -15.31 3.56
CA ASN A 328 18.75 -16.23 3.70
C ASN A 328 18.42 -16.59 5.17
N GLY A 329 18.50 -15.58 6.05
CA GLY A 329 18.24 -15.74 7.48
C GLY A 329 19.39 -16.39 8.28
N LYS A 330 20.48 -16.77 7.62
CA LYS A 330 21.68 -17.32 8.28
C LYS A 330 22.74 -16.26 8.47
N LYS A 331 23.35 -16.21 9.65
CA LYS A 331 24.39 -15.22 9.97
C LYS A 331 25.70 -15.57 9.28
N ILE A 332 26.27 -14.65 8.51
CA ILE A 332 27.63 -14.78 7.99
C ILE A 332 28.61 -14.44 9.11
N ILE A 333 29.49 -15.38 9.44
CA ILE A 333 30.52 -15.18 10.46
C ILE A 333 31.59 -14.25 9.88
N GLU A 334 31.86 -13.15 10.59
CA GLU A 334 32.95 -12.20 10.29
C GLU A 334 32.85 -11.48 8.93
N PRO A 335 31.84 -10.60 8.74
CA PRO A 335 31.80 -9.75 7.55
C PRO A 335 33.04 -8.87 7.48
N THR A 336 33.82 -9.00 6.39
CA THR A 336 35.09 -8.27 6.26
C THR A 336 34.87 -6.94 5.54
N LYS A 337 35.08 -5.83 6.26
CA LYS A 337 35.13 -4.49 5.65
C LYS A 337 36.44 -4.35 4.87
N THR A 338 36.33 -4.09 3.56
CA THR A 338 37.46 -3.77 2.70
C THR A 338 37.58 -2.25 2.56
N THR A 339 38.82 -1.74 2.51
CA THR A 339 39.14 -0.30 2.50
C THR A 339 39.30 0.24 1.09
#